data_AF-A0A0K2G957-F1
#
_entry.id   AF-A0A0K2G957-F1
#
_cell.length_a   1.000
_cell.length_b   1.000
_cell.length_c   1.000
_cell.angle_alpha   90.00
_cell.angle_beta   90.00
_cell.angle_gamma   90.00
#
_symmetry.space_group_name_H-M   'P 1'
#
loop_
_entity.id
_entity.type
_entity.pdbx_description
1 polymer ?
#
loop_
_entity_poly.entity_id
_entity_poly.type
_entity_poly.pdbx_seq_one_letter_code
_entity_poly.pdbx_strand_id
1 'polypeptide(L)'
;MNFVLALLFSPLPLLIVGWIVCRHGPIRNRWWRGENPIGFAFFVGAITFLLGFVGPMIVVPQANQGPLLGILYTGPIGLALGLLWGLARALRRGQWRSTSAAQ
;
A
#
# COMPACT_ATOMS: atom_id res chain seq x y z
N MET A 1 7.71 15.12 27.83
CA MET A 1 6.54 15.44 26.99
C MET A 1 6.56 14.80 25.59
N ASN A 2 7.59 14.00 25.22
CA ASN A 2 7.74 13.53 23.83
C ASN A 2 7.25 12.09 23.59
N PHE A 3 7.25 11.23 24.61
CA PHE A 3 6.88 9.82 24.45
C PHE A 3 5.37 9.60 24.32
N VAL A 4 4.57 10.37 25.08
CA VAL A 4 3.09 10.31 25.05
C VAL A 4 2.53 10.88 23.75
N LEU A 5 3.13 11.95 23.21
CA LEU A 5 2.78 12.46 21.88
C LEU A 5 3.17 11.47 20.78
N ALA A 6 4.34 10.83 20.84
CA ALA A 6 4.70 9.75 19.92
C ALA A 6 3.71 8.56 20.02
N LEU A 7 3.27 8.19 21.22
CA LEU A 7 2.27 7.15 21.46
C LEU A 7 0.86 7.52 20.97
N LEU A 8 0.48 8.81 21.01
CA LEU A 8 -0.80 9.31 20.52
C LEU A 8 -0.84 9.52 19.00
N PHE A 9 0.30 9.87 18.37
CA PHE A 9 0.43 10.00 16.91
C PHE A 9 0.81 8.68 16.21
N SER A 10 1.35 7.68 16.91
CA SER A 10 1.74 6.38 16.31
C SER A 10 0.59 5.47 15.85
N PRO A 11 -0.61 5.42 16.49
CA PRO A 11 -1.62 4.47 16.08
C PRO A 11 -2.43 5.01 14.90
N LEU A 12 -2.53 6.33 14.70
CA LEU A 12 -3.30 6.90 13.59
C LEU A 12 -2.85 6.39 12.20
N PRO A 13 -1.56 6.46 11.80
CA PRO A 13 -1.13 5.92 10.52
C PRO A 13 -1.29 4.39 10.44
N LEU A 14 -1.09 3.66 11.54
CA LEU A 14 -1.31 2.21 11.60
C LEU A 14 -2.80 1.84 11.46
N LEU A 15 -3.69 2.61 12.08
CA LEU A 15 -5.14 2.44 12.02
C LEU A 15 -5.68 2.86 10.66
N ILE A 16 -5.18 3.96 10.08
CA ILE A 16 -5.54 4.39 8.72
C ILE A 16 -5.10 3.32 7.72
N VAL A 17 -3.87 2.78 7.83
CA VAL A 17 -3.42 1.73 6.92
C VAL A 17 -4.16 0.43 7.17
N GLY A 18 -4.35 0.02 8.43
CA GLY A 18 -5.17 -1.14 8.78
C GLY A 18 -6.59 -1.01 8.24
N TRP A 19 -7.18 0.19 8.32
CA TRP A 19 -8.49 0.49 7.74
C TRP A 19 -8.45 0.46 6.21
N ILE A 20 -7.47 1.07 5.54
CA ILE A 20 -7.31 1.03 4.09
C ILE A 20 -7.11 -0.41 3.60
N VAL A 21 -6.27 -1.20 4.27
CA VAL A 21 -6.04 -2.62 3.95
C VAL A 21 -7.27 -3.47 4.23
N CYS A 22 -8.01 -3.23 5.30
CA CYS A 22 -9.27 -3.94 5.54
C CYS A 22 -10.41 -3.50 4.59
N ARG A 23 -10.41 -2.23 4.17
CA ARG A 23 -11.43 -1.63 3.27
C ARG A 23 -11.16 -1.95 1.80
N HIS A 24 -9.90 -1.89 1.37
CA HIS A 24 -9.46 -2.03 -0.02
C HIS A 24 -8.59 -3.26 -0.28
N GLY A 25 -8.20 -4.02 0.74
CA GLY A 25 -7.34 -5.19 0.60
C GLY A 25 -8.09 -6.51 0.38
N PRO A 26 -7.32 -7.58 0.10
CA PRO A 26 -7.82 -8.86 -0.40
C PRO A 26 -8.63 -9.69 0.59
N ILE A 27 -8.58 -9.36 1.89
CA ILE A 27 -8.93 -10.28 2.98
C ILE A 27 -10.44 -10.51 3.10
N ARG A 28 -11.30 -9.58 2.67
CA ARG A 28 -12.75 -9.66 2.97
C ARG A 28 -13.69 -9.79 1.77
N ASN A 29 -13.22 -9.69 0.51
CA ASN A 29 -14.17 -9.64 -0.61
C ASN A 29 -13.76 -10.47 -1.84
N ARG A 30 -14.67 -11.36 -2.29
CA ARG A 30 -14.60 -12.04 -3.61
C ARG A 30 -14.56 -11.03 -4.76
N TRP A 31 -14.97 -9.79 -4.49
CA TRP A 31 -14.97 -8.63 -5.38
C TRP A 31 -13.56 -8.02 -5.65
N TRP A 32 -12.55 -8.28 -4.79
CA TRP A 32 -11.15 -7.94 -5.08
C TRP A 32 -10.54 -8.83 -6.19
N ARG A 33 -11.26 -9.89 -6.57
CA ARG A 33 -10.99 -10.71 -7.76
C ARG A 33 -11.34 -9.95 -9.05
N GLY A 34 -12.15 -8.88 -8.95
CA GLY A 34 -12.34 -7.85 -9.97
C GLY A 34 -11.10 -6.96 -10.02
N GLU A 35 -10.47 -6.93 -11.19
CA GLU A 35 -9.13 -6.45 -11.48
C GLU A 35 -8.98 -4.94 -11.33
N ASN A 36 -9.23 -4.38 -10.16
CA ASN A 36 -9.11 -2.95 -9.93
C ASN A 36 -7.64 -2.60 -9.66
N PRO A 37 -6.89 -2.06 -10.65
CA PRO A 37 -5.47 -1.73 -10.47
C PRO A 37 -5.26 -0.71 -9.35
N ILE A 38 -6.26 0.15 -9.12
CA ILE A 38 -6.32 1.14 -8.05
C ILE A 38 -6.31 0.46 -6.67
N GLY A 39 -7.06 -0.63 -6.49
CA GLY A 39 -7.07 -1.36 -5.22
C GLY A 39 -5.72 -1.99 -4.91
N PHE A 40 -5.02 -2.48 -5.94
CA PHE A 40 -3.68 -3.02 -5.79
C PHE A 40 -2.64 -1.93 -5.50
N ALA A 41 -2.77 -0.76 -6.15
CA ALA A 41 -1.98 0.43 -5.86
C ALA A 41 -2.06 0.81 -4.38
N PHE A 42 -3.27 1.05 -3.87
CA PHE A 42 -3.46 1.43 -2.47
C PHE A 42 -2.97 0.35 -1.50
N PHE A 43 -3.15 -0.93 -1.81
CA PHE A 43 -2.68 -2.02 -0.96
C PHE A 43 -1.15 -2.03 -0.84
N VAL A 44 -0.44 -2.05 -1.97
CA VAL A 44 1.03 -2.07 -1.99
C VAL A 44 1.59 -0.78 -1.39
N GLY A 45 1.04 0.37 -1.79
CA GLY A 45 1.46 1.68 -1.29
C GLY A 45 1.27 1.85 0.21
N ALA A 46 0.19 1.31 0.78
CA ALA A 46 -0.03 1.38 2.21
C ALA A 46 0.98 0.50 3.00
N ILE A 47 1.31 -0.69 2.48
CA ILE A 47 2.31 -1.57 3.10
C ILE A 47 3.71 -0.94 3.06
N THR A 48 4.13 -0.44 1.90
CA THR A 48 5.46 0.17 1.76
C THR A 48 5.56 1.49 2.53
N PHE A 49 4.49 2.28 2.57
CA PHE A 49 4.39 3.46 3.43
C PHE A 49 4.61 3.08 4.90
N LEU A 50 3.92 2.06 5.41
CA LEU A 50 4.11 1.62 6.80
C LEU A 50 5.55 1.20 7.08
N LEU A 51 6.15 0.44 6.17
CA LEU A 51 7.53 0.00 6.33
C LEU A 51 8.50 1.18 6.37
N GLY A 52 8.36 2.19 5.51
CA GLY A 52 9.21 3.37 5.55
C GLY A 52 8.83 4.41 6.62
N PHE A 53 7.61 4.36 7.15
CA PHE A 53 7.15 5.23 8.24
C PHE A 53 7.63 4.69 9.59
N VAL A 54 7.44 3.40 9.84
CA VAL A 54 7.75 2.74 11.12
C VAL A 54 9.17 2.19 11.15
N GLY A 55 9.68 1.68 10.01
CA GLY A 55 11.00 1.05 9.92
C GLY A 55 12.15 1.91 10.46
N PRO A 56 12.32 3.17 10.01
CA PRO A 56 13.37 4.05 10.52
C PRO A 56 13.25 4.32 12.02
N MET A 57 12.03 4.37 12.57
CA MET A 57 11.82 4.57 14.01
C MET A 57 12.28 3.38 14.85
N ILE A 58 12.24 2.17 14.31
CA ILE A 58 12.68 0.95 15.02
C ILE A 58 14.17 0.70 14.79
N VAL A 59 14.64 0.79 13.54
CA VAL A 59 15.99 0.37 13.14
C VAL A 59 17.04 1.45 13.43
N VAL A 60 16.71 2.72 13.20
CA VAL A 60 17.64 3.85 13.40
C VAL A 60 16.93 5.02 14.08
N PRO A 61 16.49 4.86 15.35
CA PRO A 61 15.71 5.87 16.07
C PRO A 61 16.45 7.20 16.27
N GLN A 62 17.78 7.20 16.15
CA GLN A 62 18.64 8.38 16.28
C GLN A 62 18.70 9.22 15.00
N ALA A 63 18.17 8.72 13.87
CA ALA A 63 18.12 9.48 12.63
C ALA A 63 17.02 10.55 12.72
N ASN A 64 17.40 11.82 12.54
CA ASN A 64 16.47 12.96 12.44
C ASN A 64 15.54 12.92 11.21
N GLN A 65 15.55 11.82 10.45
CA GLN A 65 14.74 11.64 9.25
C GLN A 65 13.36 11.05 9.52
N GLY A 66 13.07 10.60 10.75
CA GLY A 66 11.73 10.27 11.24
C GLY A 66 10.81 9.53 10.22
N PRO A 67 9.50 9.85 10.18
CA PRO A 67 8.55 9.22 9.27
C PRO A 67 8.64 9.69 7.80
N LEU A 68 9.59 10.59 7.47
CA LEU A 68 9.66 11.23 6.15
C LEU A 68 9.95 10.21 5.04
N LEU A 69 10.68 9.15 5.35
CA LEU A 69 11.01 8.08 4.40
C LEU A 69 9.74 7.32 3.96
N GLY A 70 8.79 7.15 4.87
CA GLY A 70 7.42 6.69 4.63
C GLY A 70 6.67 7.60 3.68
N ILE A 71 6.60 8.88 4.04
CA ILE A 71 5.76 9.89 3.38
C ILE A 71 6.28 10.27 1.98
N LEU A 72 7.58 10.50 1.84
CA LEU A 72 8.16 11.10 0.63
C LEU A 72 8.61 10.08 -0.40
N TYR A 73 8.96 8.86 0.02
CA TYR A 73 9.57 7.87 -0.87
C TYR A 73 8.78 6.56 -0.89
N THR A 74 8.83 5.79 0.17
CA THR A 74 8.35 4.40 0.17
C THR A 74 6.84 4.28 -0.06
N GLY A 75 6.04 5.20 0.47
CA GLY A 75 4.60 5.27 0.19
C GLY A 75 4.28 5.58 -1.27
N PRO A 76 4.73 6.72 -1.83
CA PRO A 76 4.55 7.06 -3.24
C PRO A 76 5.09 6.02 -4.21
N ILE A 77 6.27 5.44 -3.94
CA ILE A 77 6.88 4.39 -4.76
C ILE A 77 6.03 3.13 -4.75
N GLY A 78 5.54 2.68 -3.59
CA GLY A 78 4.69 1.50 -3.53
C GLY A 78 3.32 1.71 -4.18
N LEU A 79 2.75 2.92 -4.09
CA LEU A 79 1.54 3.27 -4.84
C LEU A 79 1.76 3.12 -6.35
N ALA A 80 2.86 3.69 -6.85
CA ALA A 80 3.20 3.62 -8.27
C ALA A 80 3.44 2.17 -8.73
N LEU A 81 4.23 1.39 -8.00
CA LEU A 81 4.51 -0.01 -8.31
C LEU A 81 3.25 -0.88 -8.24
N GLY A 82 2.40 -0.66 -7.24
CA GLY A 82 1.13 -1.36 -7.12
C GLY A 82 0.17 -1.04 -8.27
N LEU A 83 0.13 0.21 -8.72
CA LEU A 83 -0.69 0.60 -9.87
C LEU A 83 -0.18 -0.03 -11.16
N LEU A 84 1.13 0.03 -11.42
CA LEU A 84 1.76 -0.56 -12.59
C LEU A 84 1.52 -2.07 -12.66
N TRP A 85 1.70 -2.76 -11.53
CA TRP A 85 1.45 -4.20 -11.46
C TRP A 85 -0.02 -4.55 -11.65
N GLY A 86 -0.91 -3.80 -11.00
CA GLY A 86 -2.35 -3.97 -11.15
C GLY A 86 -2.80 -3.79 -12.61
N LEU A 87 -2.28 -2.77 -13.29
CA LEU A 87 -2.61 -2.47 -14.68
C LEU A 87 -2.06 -3.55 -15.62
N ALA A 88 -0.79 -3.97 -15.44
CA ALA A 88 -0.18 -5.03 -16.23
C ALA A 88 -0.98 -6.34 -16.12
N ARG A 89 -1.47 -6.67 -14.91
CA ARG A 89 -2.31 -7.86 -14.70
C ARG A 89 -3.67 -7.76 -15.41
N ALA A 90 -4.31 -6.59 -15.35
CA ALA A 90 -5.58 -6.35 -16.04
C ALA A 90 -5.43 -6.46 -17.56
N LEU A 91 -4.39 -5.82 -18.12
CA LEU A 91 -4.12 -5.84 -19.56
C LEU A 91 -3.81 -7.24 -20.07
N ARG A 92 -2.98 -8.01 -19.35
CA ARG A 92 -2.67 -9.39 -19.73
C ARG A 92 -3.96 -10.21 -19.86
N ARG A 93 -4.87 -10.13 -18.88
CA ARG A 93 -6.13 -10.91 -18.88
C ARG A 93 -7.16 -10.46 -19.91
N GLY A 94 -7.18 -9.20 -20.30
CA GLY A 94 -7.96 -8.72 -21.45
C GLY A 94 -7.59 -9.47 -22.74
N GLN A 95 -6.30 -9.69 -22.98
CA GLN A 95 -5.83 -10.38 -24.18
C GLN A 95 -6.23 -11.86 -24.23
N TRP A 96 -6.18 -12.57 -23.10
CA TRP A 96 -6.61 -13.98 -23.03
C TRP A 96 -8.10 -14.18 -23.40
N ARG A 97 -8.96 -13.20 -23.08
CA ARG A 97 -10.39 -13.26 -23.42
C ARG A 97 -10.65 -13.06 -24.91
N SER A 98 -9.91 -12.19 -25.58
CA SER A 98 -10.07 -11.95 -27.02
C SER A 98 -9.62 -13.14 -27.87
N THR A 99 -8.56 -13.85 -27.47
CA THR A 99 -8.08 -15.03 -28.21
C THR A 99 -8.99 -16.25 -28.03
N SER A 100 -9.66 -16.37 -26.87
CA SER A 100 -10.57 -17.48 -26.57
C SER A 100 -11.97 -17.32 -27.20
N ALA A 101 -12.33 -16.11 -27.64
CA ALA A 101 -13.62 -15.82 -28.29
C ALA A 101 -13.54 -15.85 -29.84
N ALA A 102 -12.35 -16.03 -30.40
CA ALA A 102 -12.10 -16.11 -31.85
C ALA A 102 -11.86 -17.56 -32.34
N GLN A 103 -12.05 -18.56 -31.48
CA GLN A 103 -12.04 -20.00 -31.78
C GLN A 103 -13.45 -20.57 -31.61
#